data_AF-A0A6C2WYP3-F1
#
_entry.id   AF-A0A6C2WYP3-F1
#
_cell.length_a   1.000
_cell.length_b   1.000
_cell.length_c   1.000
_cell.angle_alpha   90.00
_cell.angle_beta   90.00
_cell.angle_gamma   90.00
#
_symmetry.space_group_name_H-M   'P 1'
#
loop_
_entity.id
_entity.type
_entity.pdbx_description
1 polymer ?
#
loop_
_entity_poly.entity_id
_entity_poly.type
_entity_poly.pdbx_seq_one_letter_code
_entity_poly.pdbx_strand_id
1 'polypeptide(L)'
;MTKSNELDIRLRAFINAPDNFLDSLALVNAFHNFPVWAAKEPYVIEVEGVKVTPVFTDKEDMARFKEEQKSAQSQYWLERSALAVLEEVITSGAAGLVFNLKKKGDFGNSTIFKSSDMIQFMNHYTTVLNTLMSDDNVAADTMEKVYLVPAFVYPKDNNHYDRLFPTMSTPEGKSYVPAFSNLQSFAKWYNQDDFGGLFRKAEGVILTWTIDDIYQPRNGENELDETFGVAINPFDDQQILVDWSELDKS
;
A
#
# COMPACT_ATOMS: atom_id res chain seq x y z
N MET A 1 -12.88 -20.76 -18.10
CA MET A 1 -12.13 -19.57 -17.67
C MET A 1 -12.90 -18.94 -16.53
N THR A 2 -12.56 -19.31 -15.30
CA THR A 2 -13.03 -18.62 -14.10
C THR A 2 -12.52 -17.18 -14.19
N LYS A 3 -13.42 -16.19 -14.11
CA LYS A 3 -13.02 -14.79 -13.93
C LYS A 3 -12.15 -14.76 -12.68
N SER A 4 -10.85 -14.54 -12.86
CA SER A 4 -9.94 -14.41 -11.73
C SER A 4 -10.47 -13.26 -10.86
N ASN A 5 -10.72 -13.55 -9.57
CA ASN A 5 -11.22 -12.55 -8.64
C ASN A 5 -10.11 -11.49 -8.49
N GLU A 6 -10.45 -10.22 -8.68
CA GLU A 6 -9.52 -9.09 -8.51
C GLU A 6 -8.82 -9.15 -7.14
N LEU A 7 -9.55 -9.51 -6.08
CA LEU A 7 -8.96 -9.69 -4.76
C LEU A 7 -7.90 -10.80 -4.71
N ASP A 8 -8.12 -11.90 -5.43
CA ASP A 8 -7.15 -12.99 -5.52
C ASP A 8 -5.88 -12.55 -6.24
N ILE A 9 -6.01 -11.80 -7.33
CA ILE A 9 -4.89 -11.24 -8.08
C ILE A 9 -4.06 -10.31 -7.19
N ARG A 10 -4.73 -9.38 -6.49
CA ARG A 10 -4.02 -8.42 -5.62
C ARG A 10 -3.37 -9.09 -4.41
N LEU A 11 -4.03 -10.09 -3.83
CA LEU A 11 -3.47 -10.87 -2.73
C LEU A 11 -2.19 -11.60 -3.18
N ARG A 12 -2.19 -12.21 -4.36
CA ARG A 12 -1.01 -12.88 -4.94
C ARG A 12 0.13 -11.91 -5.20
N ALA A 13 -0.17 -10.75 -5.76
CA ALA A 13 0.83 -9.71 -6.02
C ALA A 13 1.50 -9.26 -4.71
N PHE A 14 0.70 -8.98 -3.68
CA PHE A 14 1.20 -8.61 -2.36
C PHE A 14 2.03 -9.72 -1.71
N ILE A 15 1.58 -10.99 -1.75
CA ILE A 15 2.37 -12.11 -1.19
C ILE A 15 3.73 -12.25 -1.88
N ASN A 16 3.77 -12.04 -3.20
CA ASN A 16 5.01 -12.11 -3.97
C ASN A 16 5.95 -10.92 -3.71
N ALA A 17 5.39 -9.74 -3.41
CA ALA A 17 6.15 -8.51 -3.18
C ALA A 17 5.49 -7.66 -2.07
N PRO A 18 5.62 -8.04 -0.78
CA PRO A 18 4.90 -7.38 0.31
C PRO A 18 5.31 -5.93 0.54
N ASP A 19 6.57 -5.59 0.22
CA ASP A 19 7.10 -4.22 0.33
C ASP A 19 6.78 -3.36 -0.90
N ASN A 20 6.07 -3.91 -1.90
CA ASN A 20 5.65 -3.14 -3.05
C ASN A 20 4.46 -2.24 -2.66
N PHE A 21 4.74 -0.94 -2.57
CA PHE A 21 3.75 0.10 -2.27
C PHE A 21 2.49 0.08 -3.16
N LEU A 22 2.64 -0.09 -4.48
CA LEU A 22 1.50 -0.11 -5.41
C LEU A 22 0.66 -1.39 -5.24
N ASP A 23 1.30 -2.54 -5.02
CA ASP A 23 0.59 -3.80 -4.77
C ASP A 23 -0.15 -3.76 -3.43
N SER A 24 0.45 -3.12 -2.42
CA SER A 24 -0.17 -2.91 -1.11
C SER A 24 -1.39 -1.99 -1.19
N LEU A 25 -1.28 -0.85 -1.88
CA LEU A 25 -2.41 0.04 -2.16
C LEU A 25 -3.53 -0.69 -2.91
N ALA A 26 -3.17 -1.46 -3.94
CA ALA A 26 -4.14 -2.20 -4.74
C ALA A 26 -4.86 -3.28 -3.92
N LEU A 27 -4.17 -3.95 -2.99
CA LEU A 27 -4.77 -4.92 -2.09
C LEU A 27 -5.74 -4.26 -1.10
N VAL A 28 -5.36 -3.13 -0.49
CA VAL A 28 -6.27 -2.36 0.39
C VAL A 28 -7.50 -1.89 -0.36
N ASN A 29 -7.34 -1.35 -1.56
CA ASN A 29 -8.47 -1.01 -2.42
C ASN A 29 -9.33 -2.24 -2.73
N ALA A 30 -8.73 -3.41 -2.97
CA ALA A 30 -9.49 -4.63 -3.21
C ALA A 30 -10.28 -5.10 -1.97
N PHE A 31 -9.73 -4.97 -0.76
CA PHE A 31 -10.45 -5.30 0.48
C PHE A 31 -11.68 -4.42 0.72
N HIS A 32 -11.65 -3.17 0.27
CA HIS A 32 -12.80 -2.26 0.36
C HIS A 32 -13.89 -2.59 -0.66
N ASN A 33 -13.53 -3.11 -1.84
CA ASN A 33 -14.44 -3.21 -2.98
C ASN A 33 -14.92 -4.64 -3.31
N PHE A 34 -14.19 -5.67 -2.89
CA PHE A 34 -14.50 -7.06 -3.23
C PHE A 34 -14.78 -7.89 -1.98
N PRO A 35 -15.82 -8.75 -2.02
CA PRO A 35 -16.11 -9.61 -0.89
C PRO A 35 -15.13 -10.78 -0.79
N VAL A 36 -15.08 -11.36 0.41
CA VAL A 36 -14.49 -12.67 0.70
C VAL A 36 -15.57 -13.68 1.03
N TRP A 37 -15.30 -14.96 0.79
CA TRP A 37 -16.11 -16.05 1.31
C TRP A 37 -15.73 -16.32 2.75
N ALA A 38 -16.69 -16.16 3.66
CA ALA A 38 -16.52 -16.40 5.08
C ALA A 38 -17.80 -17.03 5.68
N ALA A 39 -17.66 -17.63 6.86
CA ALA A 39 -18.81 -18.12 7.61
C ALA A 39 -19.74 -16.96 8.00
N LYS A 40 -21.05 -17.22 8.01
CA LYS A 40 -22.08 -16.26 8.44
C LYS A 40 -21.93 -15.90 9.91
N GLU A 41 -21.74 -16.91 10.73
CA GLU A 41 -21.50 -16.78 12.16
C GLU A 41 -19.98 -16.85 12.43
N PRO A 42 -19.47 -16.23 13.51
CA PRO A 42 -18.07 -16.27 13.86
C PRO A 42 -17.53 -17.72 13.90
N TYR A 43 -16.53 -18.00 13.08
CA TYR A 43 -15.95 -19.32 12.93
C TYR A 43 -14.43 -19.24 12.98
N VAL A 44 -13.85 -19.89 13.98
CA VAL A 44 -12.42 -19.88 14.25
C VAL A 44 -11.89 -21.30 14.21
N ILE A 45 -10.69 -21.45 13.65
CA ILE A 45 -9.91 -22.69 13.67
C ILE A 45 -8.58 -22.45 14.36
N GLU A 46 -7.94 -23.52 14.82
CA GLU A 46 -6.60 -23.46 15.37
C GLU A 46 -5.60 -23.95 14.31
N VAL A 47 -4.64 -23.08 13.98
CA VAL A 47 -3.53 -23.37 13.07
C VAL A 47 -2.25 -23.13 13.85
N GLU A 48 -1.46 -24.18 14.09
CA GLU A 48 -0.19 -24.09 14.84
C GLU A 48 -0.32 -23.42 16.22
N GLY A 49 -1.42 -23.70 16.94
CA GLY A 49 -1.71 -23.11 18.25
C GLY A 49 -2.30 -21.69 18.18
N VAL A 50 -2.50 -21.14 16.99
CA VAL A 50 -3.04 -19.79 16.77
C VAL A 50 -4.49 -19.88 16.31
N LYS A 51 -5.38 -19.19 17.01
CA LYS A 51 -6.80 -19.08 16.66
C LYS A 51 -7.01 -18.07 15.55
N VAL A 52 -7.39 -18.53 14.36
CA VAL A 52 -7.58 -17.70 13.17
C VAL A 52 -8.94 -17.94 12.52
N THR A 53 -9.45 -16.93 11.83
CA THR A 53 -10.70 -17.03 11.06
C THR A 53 -10.37 -17.25 9.58
N PRO A 54 -10.82 -18.36 8.99
CA PRO A 54 -10.56 -18.66 7.58
C PRO A 54 -11.47 -17.82 6.66
N VAL A 55 -10.84 -17.21 5.66
CA VAL A 55 -11.50 -16.44 4.60
C VAL A 55 -10.95 -16.85 3.24
N PHE A 56 -11.77 -16.77 2.20
CA PHE A 56 -11.38 -17.22 0.87
C PHE A 56 -11.68 -16.16 -0.19
N THR A 57 -10.75 -15.99 -1.12
CA THR A 57 -10.94 -15.11 -2.28
C THR A 57 -11.84 -15.78 -3.32
N ASP A 58 -11.95 -17.10 -3.35
CA ASP A 58 -12.85 -17.78 -4.27
C ASP A 58 -13.57 -18.99 -3.66
N LYS A 59 -14.64 -19.40 -4.35
CA LYS A 59 -15.52 -20.48 -3.90
C LYS A 59 -14.87 -21.86 -4.01
N GLU A 60 -13.92 -22.06 -4.92
CA GLU A 60 -13.24 -23.34 -5.12
C GLU A 60 -12.26 -23.61 -3.97
N ASP A 61 -11.45 -22.63 -3.58
CA ASP A 61 -10.57 -22.70 -2.42
C ASP A 61 -11.39 -22.92 -1.12
N MET A 62 -12.51 -22.21 -0.96
CA MET A 62 -13.43 -22.46 0.17
C MET A 62 -14.00 -23.89 0.14
N ALA A 63 -14.42 -24.39 -1.02
CA ALA A 63 -14.97 -25.75 -1.15
C ALA A 63 -13.93 -26.81 -0.79
N ARG A 64 -12.69 -26.68 -1.28
CA ARG A 64 -11.56 -27.54 -0.93
C ARG A 64 -11.29 -27.54 0.58
N PHE A 65 -11.26 -26.36 1.20
CA PHE A 65 -11.09 -26.26 2.64
C PHE A 65 -12.20 -27.00 3.42
N LYS A 66 -13.46 -26.91 2.97
CA LYS A 66 -14.58 -27.62 3.62
C LYS A 66 -14.47 -29.14 3.49
N GLU A 67 -13.91 -29.66 2.41
CA GLU A 67 -13.66 -31.10 2.26
C GLU A 67 -12.64 -31.59 3.30
N GLU A 68 -11.62 -30.79 3.61
CA GLU A 68 -10.55 -31.16 4.54
C GLU A 68 -10.87 -30.85 6.01
N GLN A 69 -11.66 -29.80 6.27
CA GLN A 69 -11.96 -29.31 7.62
C GLN A 69 -13.40 -29.64 8.03
N LYS A 70 -13.57 -30.73 8.80
CA LYS A 70 -14.90 -31.22 9.23
C LYS A 70 -15.77 -30.15 9.91
N SER A 71 -15.20 -29.33 10.79
CA SER A 71 -15.94 -28.26 11.48
C SER A 71 -16.51 -27.20 10.52
N ALA A 72 -15.88 -26.99 9.36
CA ALA A 72 -16.31 -26.01 8.36
C ALA A 72 -17.54 -26.47 7.55
N GLN A 73 -17.82 -27.77 7.50
CA GLN A 73 -18.93 -28.34 6.71
C GLN A 73 -20.29 -27.93 7.24
N SER A 74 -20.41 -27.76 8.56
CA SER A 74 -21.63 -27.34 9.26
C SER A 74 -21.91 -25.85 9.19
N GLN A 75 -20.91 -25.05 8.78
CA GLN A 75 -21.04 -23.60 8.71
C GLN A 75 -21.81 -23.18 7.44
N TYR A 76 -22.57 -22.09 7.55
CA TYR A 76 -23.15 -21.43 6.39
C TYR A 76 -22.18 -20.38 5.86
N TRP A 77 -21.80 -20.47 4.59
CA TRP A 77 -20.80 -19.60 3.97
C TRP A 77 -21.45 -18.69 2.94
N LEU A 78 -21.08 -17.41 2.96
CA LEU A 78 -21.53 -16.41 2.00
C LEU A 78 -20.42 -15.40 1.72
N GLU A 79 -20.64 -14.57 0.71
CA GLU A 79 -19.82 -13.40 0.42
C GLU A 79 -20.04 -12.33 1.49
N ARG A 80 -18.95 -11.83 2.09
CA ARG A 80 -18.93 -10.84 3.17
C ARG A 80 -17.83 -9.82 2.92
N SER A 81 -17.97 -8.62 3.46
CA SER A 81 -16.87 -7.64 3.50
C SER A 81 -15.73 -8.20 4.34
N ALA A 82 -14.49 -8.14 3.82
CA ALA A 82 -13.30 -8.53 4.58
C ALA A 82 -13.16 -7.73 5.89
N LEU A 83 -13.58 -6.46 5.88
CA LEU A 83 -13.53 -5.57 7.03
C LEU A 83 -14.56 -5.92 8.10
N ALA A 84 -15.78 -6.30 7.69
CA ALA A 84 -16.79 -6.78 8.63
C ALA A 84 -16.34 -8.08 9.32
N VAL A 85 -15.68 -8.98 8.57
CA VAL A 85 -15.12 -10.21 9.15
C VAL A 85 -13.95 -9.87 10.09
N LEU A 86 -13.09 -8.92 9.73
CA LEU A 86 -12.00 -8.45 10.59
C LEU A 86 -12.52 -7.86 11.91
N GLU A 87 -13.59 -7.07 11.89
CA GLU A 87 -14.23 -6.51 13.08
C GLU A 87 -14.73 -7.63 14.04
N GLU A 88 -15.34 -8.68 13.50
CA GLU A 88 -15.75 -9.86 14.26
C GLU A 88 -14.56 -10.62 14.85
N VAL A 89 -13.46 -10.74 14.10
CA VAL A 89 -12.22 -11.37 14.56
C VAL A 89 -11.63 -10.61 15.74
N ILE A 90 -11.60 -9.28 15.67
CA ILE A 90 -11.14 -8.42 16.77
C ILE A 90 -12.05 -8.61 17.99
N THR A 91 -13.37 -8.54 17.79
CA THR A 91 -14.36 -8.67 18.87
C THR A 91 -14.31 -10.04 19.56
N SER A 92 -14.05 -11.10 18.79
CA SER A 92 -13.94 -12.48 19.31
C SER A 92 -12.56 -12.81 19.90
N GLY A 93 -11.58 -11.92 19.78
CA GLY A 93 -10.21 -12.15 20.27
C GLY A 93 -9.43 -13.19 19.47
N ALA A 94 -9.83 -13.44 18.20
CA ALA A 94 -9.04 -14.25 17.29
C ALA A 94 -7.82 -13.47 16.79
N ALA A 95 -6.73 -14.19 16.49
CA ALA A 95 -5.44 -13.61 16.17
C ALA A 95 -5.41 -12.90 14.81
N GLY A 96 -6.30 -13.28 13.89
CA GLY A 96 -6.31 -12.72 12.54
C GLY A 96 -7.14 -13.52 11.55
N LEU A 97 -7.03 -13.09 10.29
CA LEU A 97 -7.60 -13.76 9.13
C LEU A 97 -6.57 -14.68 8.48
N VAL A 98 -6.98 -15.88 8.11
CA VAL A 98 -6.18 -16.75 7.24
C VAL A 98 -6.84 -16.84 5.87
N PHE A 99 -6.15 -16.31 4.87
CA PHE A 99 -6.62 -16.30 3.49
C PHE A 99 -6.27 -17.62 2.80
N ASN A 100 -7.26 -18.20 2.13
CA ASN A 100 -7.15 -19.37 1.26
C ASN A 100 -6.41 -20.56 1.88
N LEU A 101 -6.66 -20.83 3.17
CA LEU A 101 -6.01 -21.93 3.87
C LEU A 101 -6.24 -23.27 3.16
N LYS A 102 -5.15 -23.94 2.79
CA LYS A 102 -5.15 -25.24 2.13
C LYS A 102 -3.91 -26.04 2.50
N LYS A 103 -3.96 -27.37 2.35
CA LYS A 103 -2.83 -28.27 2.68
C LYS A 103 -1.98 -28.65 1.47
N LYS A 104 -2.52 -28.48 0.25
CA LYS A 104 -1.88 -28.88 -1.01
C LYS A 104 -2.30 -27.93 -2.13
N GLY A 105 -1.49 -27.89 -3.19
CA GLY A 105 -1.79 -27.12 -4.40
C GLY A 105 -1.08 -25.78 -4.42
N ASP A 106 -1.77 -24.77 -4.91
CA ASP A 106 -1.24 -23.42 -5.12
C ASP A 106 -1.36 -22.57 -3.86
N PHE A 107 -0.21 -22.24 -3.26
CA PHE A 107 -0.07 -21.43 -2.06
C PHE A 107 0.16 -19.94 -2.35
N GLY A 108 0.22 -19.52 -3.62
CA GLY A 108 0.52 -18.14 -3.99
C GLY A 108 -0.51 -17.11 -3.53
N ASN A 109 -1.69 -17.56 -3.09
CA ASN A 109 -2.76 -16.74 -2.52
C ASN A 109 -3.05 -17.05 -1.05
N SER A 110 -2.18 -17.82 -0.38
CA SER A 110 -2.38 -18.28 1.00
C SER A 110 -1.50 -17.49 1.97
N THR A 111 -2.10 -16.81 2.95
CA THR A 111 -1.36 -16.05 3.95
C THR A 111 -2.17 -15.81 5.23
N ILE A 112 -1.49 -15.48 6.33
CA ILE A 112 -2.12 -15.07 7.59
C ILE A 112 -1.89 -13.58 7.77
N PHE A 113 -2.98 -12.83 7.96
CA PHE A 113 -2.95 -11.45 8.40
C PHE A 113 -3.37 -11.39 9.87
N LYS A 114 -2.43 -11.04 10.76
CA LYS A 114 -2.78 -10.76 12.16
C LYS A 114 -3.67 -9.52 12.22
N SER A 115 -4.59 -9.50 13.18
CA SER A 115 -5.54 -8.39 13.32
C SER A 115 -4.84 -7.05 13.49
N SER A 116 -3.78 -6.99 14.33
CA SER A 116 -2.97 -5.78 14.54
C SER A 116 -2.36 -5.25 13.24
N ASP A 117 -1.76 -6.16 12.48
CA ASP A 117 -0.96 -5.84 11.31
C ASP A 117 -1.89 -5.43 10.17
N MET A 118 -3.02 -6.14 10.01
CA MET A 118 -4.05 -5.80 9.03
C MET A 118 -4.70 -4.45 9.32
N ILE A 119 -4.97 -4.12 10.58
CA ILE A 119 -5.53 -2.80 10.95
C ILE A 119 -4.53 -1.69 10.59
N GLN A 120 -3.26 -1.85 10.98
CA GLN A 120 -2.23 -0.85 10.66
C GLN A 120 -2.06 -0.69 9.15
N PHE A 121 -1.98 -1.80 8.43
CA PHE A 121 -1.90 -1.86 6.98
C PHE A 121 -3.08 -1.16 6.31
N MET A 122 -4.31 -1.54 6.67
CA MET A 122 -5.53 -0.94 6.14
C MET A 122 -5.60 0.56 6.43
N ASN A 123 -5.31 0.97 7.66
CA ASN A 123 -5.36 2.38 8.06
C ASN A 123 -4.34 3.20 7.27
N HIS A 124 -3.08 2.75 7.21
CA HIS A 124 -2.01 3.46 6.52
C HIS A 124 -2.37 3.72 5.05
N TYR A 125 -2.68 2.67 4.29
CA TYR A 125 -2.95 2.81 2.86
C TYR A 125 -4.31 3.44 2.56
N THR A 126 -5.31 3.27 3.43
CA THR A 126 -6.58 4.01 3.31
C THR A 126 -6.36 5.51 3.52
N THR A 127 -5.52 5.91 4.49
CA THR A 127 -5.13 7.32 4.66
C THR A 127 -4.44 7.85 3.41
N VAL A 128 -3.47 7.13 2.86
CA VAL A 128 -2.77 7.52 1.61
C VAL A 128 -3.76 7.73 0.47
N LEU A 129 -4.67 6.76 0.23
CA LEU A 129 -5.68 6.85 -0.82
C LEU A 129 -6.61 8.04 -0.61
N ASN A 130 -7.13 8.20 0.61
CA ASN A 130 -8.06 9.29 0.94
C ASN A 130 -7.40 10.65 0.80
N THR A 131 -6.14 10.81 1.24
CA THR A 131 -5.41 12.06 1.08
C THR A 131 -5.22 12.41 -0.39
N LEU A 132 -4.69 11.48 -1.19
CA LEU A 132 -4.43 11.72 -2.61
C LEU A 132 -5.69 12.01 -3.42
N MET A 133 -6.76 11.25 -3.15
CA MET A 133 -7.99 11.25 -3.94
C MET A 133 -9.07 12.18 -3.39
N SER A 134 -8.83 12.86 -2.26
CA SER A 134 -9.79 13.82 -1.70
C SER A 134 -10.08 14.95 -2.68
N ASP A 135 -11.32 15.41 -2.71
CA ASP A 135 -11.73 16.56 -3.54
C ASP A 135 -10.87 17.80 -3.23
N ASP A 136 -10.54 18.01 -1.95
CA ASP A 136 -9.66 19.08 -1.49
C ASP A 136 -8.27 18.98 -2.12
N ASN A 137 -7.62 17.81 -2.08
CA ASN A 137 -6.29 17.63 -2.65
C ASN A 137 -6.29 17.68 -4.19
N VAL A 138 -7.36 17.20 -4.82
CA VAL A 138 -7.52 17.27 -6.27
C VAL A 138 -7.66 18.72 -6.73
N ALA A 139 -8.42 19.54 -6.00
CA ALA A 139 -8.64 20.95 -6.29
C ALA A 139 -7.51 21.88 -5.82
N ALA A 140 -6.64 21.43 -4.92
CA ALA A 140 -5.54 22.23 -4.36
C ALA A 140 -4.58 22.76 -5.44
N ASP A 141 -4.09 23.97 -5.20
CA ASP A 141 -3.02 24.57 -5.99
C ASP A 141 -1.68 23.83 -5.77
N THR A 142 -0.70 24.07 -6.65
CA THR A 142 0.57 23.32 -6.69
C THR A 142 1.30 23.25 -5.33
N MET A 143 1.34 24.32 -4.55
CA MET A 143 2.05 24.33 -3.27
C MET A 143 1.30 23.63 -2.14
N GLU A 144 -0.04 23.67 -2.18
CA GLU A 144 -0.92 23.12 -1.14
C GLU A 144 -1.24 21.63 -1.36
N LYS A 145 -0.99 21.15 -2.58
CA LYS A 145 -1.25 19.76 -2.95
C LYS A 145 -0.29 18.80 -2.22
N VAL A 146 -0.84 17.68 -1.80
CA VAL A 146 -0.11 16.53 -1.26
C VAL A 146 0.25 15.58 -2.40
N TYR A 147 1.52 15.22 -2.45
CA TYR A 147 2.13 14.37 -3.45
C TYR A 147 2.65 13.06 -2.85
N LEU A 148 2.76 12.03 -3.69
CA LEU A 148 3.62 10.90 -3.39
C LEU A 148 5.07 11.31 -3.66
N VAL A 149 5.93 11.19 -2.64
CA VAL A 149 7.33 11.60 -2.71
C VAL A 149 8.20 10.40 -2.31
N PRO A 150 8.97 9.82 -3.25
CA PRO A 150 9.92 8.76 -2.92
C PRO A 150 11.06 9.32 -2.07
N ALA A 151 11.42 8.64 -0.99
CA ALA A 151 12.51 9.05 -0.10
C ALA A 151 13.23 7.83 0.51
N PHE A 152 14.47 8.03 0.91
CA PHE A 152 15.21 7.16 1.82
C PHE A 152 15.23 7.84 3.18
N VAL A 153 14.68 7.19 4.20
CA VAL A 153 14.56 7.75 5.55
C VAL A 153 15.55 7.05 6.46
N TYR A 154 16.46 7.82 7.04
CA TYR A 154 17.46 7.35 8.00
C TYR A 154 17.11 7.88 9.39
N PRO A 155 16.62 7.03 10.31
CA PRO A 155 16.32 7.45 11.67
C PRO A 155 17.58 7.89 12.42
N LYS A 156 17.47 9.01 13.15
CA LYS A 156 18.45 9.52 14.10
C LYS A 156 17.88 9.51 15.53
N ASP A 157 18.71 9.90 16.49
CA ASP A 157 18.29 10.07 17.89
C ASP A 157 17.16 11.10 18.05
N ASN A 158 16.40 11.00 19.13
CA ASN A 158 15.34 11.94 19.50
C ASN A 158 14.27 12.17 18.41
N ASN A 159 13.88 11.11 17.69
CA ASN A 159 12.82 11.16 16.67
C ASN A 159 13.13 12.15 15.53
N HIS A 160 14.41 12.38 15.27
CA HIS A 160 14.91 13.08 14.08
C HIS A 160 15.19 12.08 12.96
N TYR A 161 15.16 12.57 11.73
CA TYR A 161 15.33 11.76 10.53
C TYR A 161 16.17 12.54 9.53
N ASP A 162 17.13 11.88 8.90
CA ASP A 162 17.71 12.38 7.66
C ASP A 162 16.96 11.77 6.50
N ARG A 163 16.69 12.58 5.48
CA ARG A 163 16.06 12.12 4.25
C ARG A 163 16.88 12.47 3.03
N LEU A 164 17.12 11.44 2.24
CA LEU A 164 17.66 11.55 0.89
C LEU A 164 16.53 11.26 -0.10
N PHE A 165 16.50 11.99 -1.20
CA PHE A 165 15.54 11.77 -2.27
C PHE A 165 16.25 11.21 -3.50
N PRO A 166 15.65 10.23 -4.21
CA PRO A 166 16.10 9.95 -5.58
C PRO A 166 15.89 11.22 -6.41
N THR A 167 16.82 11.54 -7.29
CA THR A 167 16.74 12.74 -8.12
C THR A 167 16.67 12.39 -9.60
N MET A 168 16.12 13.31 -10.38
CA MET A 168 16.10 13.24 -11.83
C MET A 168 16.74 14.48 -12.41
N SER A 169 17.67 14.30 -13.33
CA SER A 169 18.37 15.42 -13.96
C SER A 169 17.76 15.78 -15.31
N THR A 170 17.61 17.08 -15.57
CA THR A 170 17.32 17.59 -16.92
C THR A 170 18.55 17.42 -17.83
N PRO A 171 18.41 17.51 -19.17
CA PRO A 171 19.54 17.48 -20.09
C PRO A 171 20.62 18.54 -19.80
N GLU A 172 20.23 19.65 -19.17
CA GLU A 172 21.11 20.74 -18.75
C GLU A 172 21.85 20.46 -17.43
N GLY A 173 21.59 19.31 -16.79
CA GLY A 173 22.26 18.88 -15.56
C GLY A 173 21.61 19.38 -14.26
N LYS A 174 20.41 19.96 -14.32
CA LYS A 174 19.67 20.36 -13.10
C LYS A 174 18.96 19.16 -12.50
N SER A 175 19.22 18.83 -11.25
CA SER A 175 18.60 17.70 -10.54
C SER A 175 17.36 18.12 -9.75
N TYR A 176 16.27 17.38 -9.87
CA TYR A 176 15.00 17.65 -9.22
C TYR A 176 14.52 16.45 -8.41
N VAL A 177 13.86 16.71 -7.28
CA VAL A 177 13.15 15.68 -6.49
C VAL A 177 11.84 15.32 -7.20
N PRO A 178 11.56 14.05 -7.51
CA PRO A 178 10.30 13.67 -8.16
C PRO A 178 9.15 13.66 -7.16
N ALA A 179 8.04 14.31 -7.52
CA ALA A 179 6.79 14.29 -6.77
C ALA A 179 5.64 13.91 -7.70
N PHE A 180 4.67 13.13 -7.21
CA PHE A 180 3.59 12.61 -8.05
C PHE A 180 2.23 12.96 -7.49
N SER A 181 1.41 13.66 -8.29
CA SER A 181 0.10 14.13 -7.85
C SER A 181 -0.98 13.05 -7.89
N ASN A 182 -0.70 11.92 -8.54
CA ASN A 182 -1.65 10.82 -8.71
C ASN A 182 -0.92 9.48 -8.93
N LEU A 183 -1.66 8.39 -8.74
CA LEU A 183 -1.13 7.03 -8.84
C LEU A 183 -0.68 6.65 -10.25
N GLN A 184 -1.28 7.20 -11.30
CA GLN A 184 -0.93 6.87 -12.68
C GLN A 184 0.45 7.42 -13.03
N SER A 185 0.72 8.69 -12.73
CA SER A 185 2.03 9.31 -12.93
C SER A 185 3.09 8.64 -12.06
N PHE A 186 2.76 8.33 -10.79
CA PHE A 186 3.66 7.60 -9.91
C PHE A 186 4.02 6.22 -10.44
N ALA A 187 3.04 5.45 -10.95
CA ALA A 187 3.28 4.13 -11.51
C ALA A 187 4.23 4.13 -12.71
N LYS A 188 4.24 5.20 -13.52
CA LYS A 188 5.19 5.34 -14.64
C LYS A 188 6.65 5.37 -14.19
N TRP A 189 6.93 6.02 -13.05
CA TRP A 189 8.28 6.05 -12.45
C TRP A 189 8.55 4.78 -11.64
N TYR A 190 7.60 4.41 -10.79
CA TYR A 190 7.77 3.31 -9.84
C TYR A 190 7.97 1.97 -10.56
N ASN A 191 7.30 1.72 -11.68
CA ASN A 191 7.43 0.44 -12.39
C ASN A 191 8.67 0.34 -13.31
N GLN A 192 9.47 1.41 -13.46
CA GLN A 192 10.70 1.34 -14.24
C GLN A 192 11.86 0.78 -13.42
N ASP A 193 12.61 -0.16 -14.01
CA ASP A 193 13.69 -0.86 -13.31
C ASP A 193 14.82 0.08 -12.87
N ASP A 194 15.20 1.02 -13.73
CA ASP A 194 16.31 1.96 -13.49
C ASP A 194 15.97 3.06 -12.47
N PHE A 195 14.68 3.21 -12.14
CA PHE A 195 14.21 4.19 -11.18
C PHE A 195 13.55 3.48 -10.00
N GLY A 196 12.23 3.27 -10.06
CA GLY A 196 11.47 2.63 -8.99
C GLY A 196 11.94 1.22 -8.65
N GLY A 197 12.50 0.47 -9.59
CA GLY A 197 13.09 -0.85 -9.35
C GLY A 197 14.32 -0.79 -8.44
N LEU A 198 15.27 0.11 -8.72
CA LEU A 198 16.42 0.36 -7.84
C LEU A 198 15.99 0.94 -6.50
N PHE A 199 15.05 1.90 -6.50
CA PHE A 199 14.49 2.49 -5.30
C PHE A 199 13.87 1.44 -4.36
N ARG A 200 13.05 0.52 -4.89
CA ARG A 200 12.50 -0.60 -4.11
C ARG A 200 13.58 -1.52 -3.56
N LYS A 201 14.59 -1.86 -4.37
CA LYS A 201 15.71 -2.72 -3.94
C LYS A 201 16.52 -2.09 -2.81
N ALA A 202 16.56 -0.76 -2.75
CA ALA A 202 17.20 0.01 -1.70
C ALA A 202 16.25 0.35 -0.53
N GLU A 203 15.11 -0.33 -0.42
CA GLU A 203 14.14 -0.16 0.68
C GLU A 203 13.64 1.29 0.85
N GLY A 204 13.51 2.01 -0.26
CA GLY A 204 12.94 3.34 -0.26
C GLY A 204 11.47 3.37 0.17
N VAL A 205 11.05 4.47 0.79
CA VAL A 205 9.70 4.67 1.31
C VAL A 205 8.97 5.79 0.58
N ILE A 206 7.65 5.70 0.50
CA ILE A 206 6.82 6.73 -0.14
C ILE A 206 6.19 7.61 0.94
N LEU A 207 6.52 8.90 0.90
CA LEU A 207 5.94 9.94 1.76
C LEU A 207 4.73 10.57 1.08
N THR A 208 3.80 11.10 1.88
CA THR A 208 2.62 11.86 1.41
C THR A 208 2.74 13.31 1.87
N TRP A 209 3.45 14.12 1.09
CA TRP A 209 3.99 15.42 1.50
C TRP A 209 3.63 16.55 0.52
N THR A 210 3.56 17.79 1.01
CA THR A 210 3.52 18.99 0.15
C THR A 210 4.93 19.36 -0.31
N ILE A 211 5.04 20.34 -1.23
CA ILE A 211 6.34 20.88 -1.62
C ILE A 211 7.05 21.53 -0.42
N ASP A 212 6.30 22.24 0.42
CA ASP A 212 6.86 22.86 1.63
C ASP A 212 7.41 21.82 2.62
N ASP A 213 6.74 20.67 2.78
CA ASP A 213 7.26 19.60 3.62
C ASP A 213 8.58 19.01 3.07
N ILE A 214 8.78 19.02 1.74
CA ILE A 214 10.06 18.66 1.10
C ILE A 214 11.10 19.74 1.35
N TYR A 215 10.76 21.02 1.18
CA TYR A 215 11.72 22.11 1.31
C TYR A 215 12.15 22.35 2.77
N GLN A 216 11.19 22.36 3.69
CA GLN A 216 11.37 22.63 5.12
C GLN A 216 10.56 21.63 5.94
N PRO A 217 11.10 20.42 6.20
CA PRO A 217 10.36 19.38 6.90
C PRO A 217 10.08 19.78 8.35
N ARG A 218 8.91 19.40 8.87
CA ARG A 218 8.51 19.70 10.26
C ARG A 218 9.40 19.05 11.32
N ASN A 219 10.13 17.99 10.97
CA ASN A 219 11.07 17.30 11.84
C ASN A 219 12.24 16.75 11.01
N GLY A 220 13.45 16.71 11.57
CA GLY A 220 14.61 16.18 10.85
C GLY A 220 15.12 17.08 9.72
N GLU A 221 15.98 16.52 8.87
CA GLU A 221 16.69 17.24 7.81
C GLU A 221 16.48 16.53 6.47
N ASN A 222 16.39 17.32 5.40
CA ASN A 222 16.27 16.84 4.02
C ASN A 222 17.54 17.24 3.27
N GLU A 223 18.24 16.26 2.68
CA GLU A 223 19.44 16.49 1.88
C GLU A 223 19.05 17.05 0.51
N LEU A 224 19.00 18.39 0.41
CA LEU A 224 18.58 19.11 -0.80
C LEU A 224 19.71 19.88 -1.50
N ASP A 225 20.92 19.92 -0.93
CA ASP A 225 22.03 20.76 -1.40
C ASP A 225 22.41 20.56 -2.88
N GLU A 226 22.15 19.37 -3.43
CA GLU A 226 22.42 19.02 -4.82
C GLU A 226 21.19 19.11 -5.74
N THR A 227 20.07 19.64 -5.24
CA THR A 227 18.80 19.72 -5.95
C THR A 227 18.43 21.16 -6.30
N PHE A 228 17.82 21.35 -7.47
CA PHE A 228 17.33 22.64 -7.95
C PHE A 228 15.87 22.90 -7.59
N GLY A 229 15.09 21.85 -7.34
CA GLY A 229 13.65 21.96 -7.18
C GLY A 229 12.92 20.63 -7.05
N VAL A 230 11.59 20.69 -7.20
CA VAL A 230 10.71 19.53 -7.40
C VAL A 230 10.31 19.41 -8.87
N ALA A 231 10.32 18.20 -9.40
CA ALA A 231 9.69 17.86 -10.66
C ALA A 231 8.40 17.08 -10.40
N ILE A 232 7.25 17.71 -10.66
CA ILE A 232 5.93 17.11 -10.50
C ILE A 232 5.59 16.32 -11.77
N ASN A 233 5.21 15.06 -11.58
CA ASN A 233 4.83 14.11 -12.62
C ASN A 233 5.84 14.07 -13.79
N PRO A 234 7.12 13.78 -13.52
CA PRO A 234 8.19 13.99 -14.51
C PRO A 234 8.16 13.05 -15.72
N PHE A 235 7.31 12.02 -15.72
CA PHE A 235 7.09 11.10 -16.86
C PHE A 235 5.79 11.41 -17.62
N ASP A 236 5.15 12.53 -17.31
CA ASP A 236 3.97 13.01 -18.01
C ASP A 236 4.36 14.10 -19.02
N ASP A 237 3.58 14.22 -20.09
CA ASP A 237 3.78 15.27 -21.11
C ASP A 237 3.64 16.68 -20.51
N GLN A 238 2.86 16.81 -19.43
CA GLN A 238 2.60 18.05 -18.69
C GLN A 238 3.31 18.07 -17.33
N GLN A 239 4.60 17.74 -17.29
CA GLN A 239 5.39 17.90 -16.07
C GLN A 239 5.48 19.38 -15.65
N ILE A 240 5.65 19.61 -14.34
CA ILE A 240 5.83 20.94 -13.76
C ILE A 240 7.16 20.94 -12.99
N LEU A 241 8.00 21.96 -13.21
CA LEU A 241 9.21 22.18 -12.43
C LEU A 241 8.97 23.34 -11.47
N VAL A 242 9.29 23.15 -10.19
CA VAL A 242 9.22 24.18 -9.15
C VAL A 242 10.62 24.34 -8.59
N ASP A 243 11.27 25.48 -8.87
CA ASP A 243 12.63 25.75 -8.41
C ASP A 243 12.62 26.26 -6.96
N TRP A 244 13.58 25.83 -6.12
CA TRP A 244 13.67 26.28 -4.72
C TRP A 244 13.77 27.81 -4.59
N SER A 245 14.40 28.47 -5.56
CA SER A 245 14.52 29.93 -5.61
C SER A 245 13.19 30.68 -5.76
N GLU A 246 12.11 29.98 -6.12
CA GLU A 246 10.75 30.52 -6.12
C GLU A 246 10.15 30.55 -4.71
N LEU A 247 10.55 29.60 -3.86
CA LEU A 247 10.12 29.48 -2.46
C LEU A 247 10.87 30.45 -1.54
N ASP A 248 12.14 30.76 -1.84
CA ASP A 248 12.93 31.74 -1.09
C ASP A 248 12.38 33.18 -1.19
N LYS A 249 11.45 33.43 -2.12
CA LYS A 249 10.88 34.75 -2.40
C LYS A 249 9.48 34.96 -1.82
N SER A 250 8.85 33.91 -1.28
CA SER A 250 7.55 33.94 -0.60
C SER A 250 7.71 34.18 0.90
#